data_AF-A0A453MN25-F1
#
_entry.id   AF-A0A453MN25-F1
#
_cell.length_a   1.000
_cell.length_b   1.000
_cell.length_c   1.000
_cell.angle_alpha   90.00
_cell.angle_beta   90.00
_cell.angle_gamma   90.00
#
_symmetry.space_group_name_H-M   'P 1'
#
loop_
_entity.id
_entity.type
_entity.pdbx_description
1 polymer ?
#
loop_
_entity_poly.entity_id
_entity_poly.type
_entity_poly.pdbx_seq_one_letter_code
_entity_poly.pdbx_strand_id
1 'polypeptide(L)' 'MAAVLKVYADRLSQPSRAIIILCKVNRIDFQELTVDLARGQHRAPEFT' A
#
# COMPACT_ATOMS: atom_id res chain seq x y z
N MET A 1 16.30 -14.54 3.24
CA MET A 1 14.95 -14.13 3.65
C MET A 1 14.27 -13.56 2.40
N ALA A 2 13.19 -14.17 1.91
CA ALA A 2 12.51 -13.70 0.70
C ALA A 2 11.90 -12.32 0.96
N ALA A 3 12.08 -11.38 0.03
CA ALA A 3 11.49 -10.05 0.17
C ALA A 3 9.96 -10.14 0.01
N VAL A 4 9.22 -9.74 1.05
CA VAL A 4 7.75 -9.64 1.02
C VAL A 4 7.36 -8.35 0.31
N LEU A 5 6.40 -8.42 -0.61
CA LEU A 5 5.84 -7.25 -1.29
C LEU A 5 5.23 -6.29 -0.25
N LYS A 6 5.66 -5.03 -0.25
CA LYS A 6 5.09 -3.99 0.61
C LYS A 6 4.15 -3.12 -0.20
N VAL A 7 2.92 -2.96 0.28
CA VAL A 7 1.91 -2.10 -0.34
C VAL A 7 1.63 -0.94 0.62
N TYR A 8 2.21 0.22 0.32
CA TYR A 8 1.96 1.47 1.01
C TYR A 8 0.66 2.08 0.46
N ALA A 9 -0.36 2.20 1.31
CA ALA A 9 -1.71 2.48 0.84
C ALA A 9 -2.54 3.28 1.85
N ASP A 10 -3.42 4.12 1.31
CA ASP A 10 -4.59 4.65 1.99
C ASP A 10 -5.82 3.93 1.45
N ARG A 11 -6.65 3.33 2.31
CA ARG A 11 -7.83 2.58 1.83
C ARG A 11 -8.94 3.48 1.28
N LEU A 12 -8.91 4.78 1.52
CA LEU A 12 -9.82 5.74 0.89
C LEU A 12 -9.41 6.01 -0.57
N SER A 13 -8.15 5.75 -0.93
CA SER A 13 -7.67 5.83 -2.31
C SER A 13 -8.17 4.65 -3.14
N GLN A 14 -8.99 4.96 -4.16
CA GLN A 14 -9.45 3.96 -5.14
C GLN A 14 -8.31 3.16 -5.81
N PRO A 15 -7.21 3.78 -6.30
CA PRO A 15 -6.12 3.01 -6.89
C PRO A 15 -5.42 2.10 -5.86
N SER A 16 -5.25 2.55 -4.61
CA SER A 16 -4.67 1.72 -3.55
C SER A 16 -5.52 0.47 -3.26
N ARG A 17 -6.85 0.63 -3.23
CA ARG A 17 -7.78 -0.51 -3.09
C ARG A 17 -7.67 -1.49 -4.25
N ALA A 18 -7.49 -1.02 -5.48
CA ALA A 18 -7.35 -1.90 -6.64
C ALA A 18 -6.12 -2.83 -6.50
N ILE A 19 -4.99 -2.29 -6.03
CA ILE A 19 -3.77 -3.08 -5.78
C ILE A 19 -3.97 -4.09 -4.64
N ILE A 20 -4.59 -3.66 -3.52
CA ILE A 20 -4.89 -4.56 -2.40
C ILE A 20 -5.82 -5.71 -2.84
N ILE A 21 -6.84 -5.41 -3.64
CA ILE A 21 -7.76 -6.43 -4.19
C ILE A 21 -7.01 -7.36 -5.14
N LEU A 22 -6.16 -6.83 -6.02
CA LEU A 22 -5.33 -7.63 -6.92
C LEU A 22 -4.49 -8.64 -6.13
N CYS A 23 -3.79 -8.20 -5.09
CA CYS A 23 -2.96 -9.10 -4.27
C CYS A 23 -3.81 -10.18 -3.59
N LYS A 24 -4.94 -9.80 -2.98
CA LYS A 24 -5.84 -10.75 -2.30
C LYS A 24 -6.45 -11.78 -3.24
N VAL A 25 -6.99 -11.34 -4.38
CA VAL A 25 -7.66 -12.23 -5.34
C VAL A 25 -6.67 -13.21 -5.98
N ASN A 26 -5.43 -12.77 -6.22
CA ASN A 26 -4.40 -13.60 -6.83
C ASN A 26 -3.53 -14.37 -5.83
N ARG A 27 -3.86 -14.34 -4.52
CA ARG A 27 -3.08 -15.01 -3.45
C ARG A 27 -1.60 -14.61 -3.45
N ILE A 28 -1.33 -13.33 -3.72
CA ILE A 28 0.01 -12.76 -3.62
C ILE A 28 0.20 -12.36 -2.15
N ASP A 29 1.22 -12.92 -1.49
CA ASP A 29 1.57 -12.52 -0.13
C ASP A 29 2.14 -11.09 -0.13
N PHE A 30 1.57 -10.24 0.72
CA PHE A 30 1.99 -8.84 0.83
C PHE A 30 1.78 -8.32 2.25
N GLN A 31 2.59 -7.34 2.61
CA GLN A 31 2.43 -6.52 3.79
C GLN A 31 1.75 -5.21 3.40
N GLU A 32 0.57 -4.95 3.95
CA GLU A 32 -0.10 -3.66 3.81
C GLU A 32 0.44 -2.67 4.86
N LEU A 33 0.91 -1.51 4.40
CA LEU A 33 1.42 -0.42 5.24
C LEU A 33 0.53 0.80 5.04
N THR A 34 -0.05 1.33 6.12
CA THR A 34 -0.96 2.48 6.02
C THR A 34 -0.18 3.76 5.80
N VAL A 35 -0.60 4.56 4.82
CA VAL A 35 -0.12 5.94 4.61
C VAL A 35 -1.34 6.85 4.65
N ASP A 36 -1.43 7.70 5.67
CA ASP A 36 -2.54 8.64 5.84
C ASP A 36 -2.37 9.84 4.90
N LEU A 37 -3.18 9.88 3.83
CA LEU A 37 -3.13 10.96 2.85
C LEU A 37 -3.71 12.27 3.40
N ALA A 38 -4.72 12.19 4.28
CA ALA A 38 -5.35 13.35 4.88
C ALA A 38 -4.37 14.10 5.81
N ARG A 39 -3.45 13.37 6.46
CA ARG A 39 -2.33 13.92 7.23
C ARG A 39 -1.10 14.27 6.38
N GLY A 40 -1.15 14.05 5.07
CA GLY A 40 -0.05 14.38 4.17
C GLY A 40 1.17 13.47 4.28
N GLN A 41 1.05 12.26 4.85
CA GLN A 41 2.20 11.38 5.09
C GLN A 41 2.94 10.98 3.80
N HIS A 42 2.21 10.86 2.70
CA HIS A 42 2.77 10.62 1.35
C HIS A 42 3.75 11.69 0.86
N ARG A 43 3.88 12.82 1.56
CA ARG A 43 4.83 13.91 1.25
C ARG A 43 6.11 13.85 2.07
N ALA A 44 6.24 12.86 2.95
CA ALA A 44 7.47 12.66 3.72
C ALA A 44 8.64 12.34 2.77
N PRO A 45 9.88 12.77 3.09
CA PRO A 45 11.05 12.55 2.22
C PRO A 45 11.32 11.09 1.87
N GLU A 46 10.85 10.14 2.68
CA GLU A 46 10.97 8.71 2.41
C GLU A 46 10.16 8.22 1.18
N PHE A 47 9.26 9.03 0.64
CA PHE A 47 8.42 8.71 -0.52
C PHE A 47 8.86 9.43 -1.82
N THR A 48 10.05 10.04 -1.86
CA THR A 48 10.64 10.72 -3.03
C THR A 48 12.07 10.25 -3.25
#